data_AF-A0A9P9MA54-F1
#
_entry.id   AF-A0A9P9MA54-F1
#
_cell.length_a   1.000
_cell.length_b   1.000
_cell.length_c   1.000
_cell.angle_alpha   90.00
_cell.angle_beta   90.00
_cell.angle_gamma   90.00
#
_symmetry.space_group_name_H-M   'P 1'
#
loop_
_entity.id
_entity.type
_entity.pdbx_description
1 polymer ?
#
loop_
_entity_poly.entity_id
_entity_poly.type
_entity_poly.pdbx_seq_one_letter_code
_entity_poly.pdbx_strand_id
1 'polypeptide(L)'
;MRPGSNSINLIDTHNSFFGIPTHSEGRIISSMTFGEQFLEEIGQKGVQITEANAKDYIQLSLRRSSHATTFSLFVCASIHRIRFFTTENGYMGMGMPEIETGDQVLLVAGLPRPLIGRKVGERYQLIGPAYLHGIMDGEKWPEDESQLVDIVF
;
A
#
# COMPACT_ATOMS: atom_id res chain seq x y z
N MET A 1 -27.97 22.00 -5.55
CA MET A 1 -26.67 21.32 -5.81
C MET A 1 -26.08 20.98 -4.46
N ARG A 2 -25.85 19.69 -4.14
CA ARG A 2 -25.39 19.25 -2.81
C ARG A 2 -23.86 19.31 -2.74
N PRO A 3 -23.23 19.72 -1.62
CA PRO A 3 -21.78 19.67 -1.46
C PRO A 3 -21.34 18.21 -1.29
N GLY A 4 -20.42 17.74 -2.13
CA GLY A 4 -19.90 16.38 -2.10
C GLY A 4 -19.04 16.17 -0.86
N SER A 5 -19.46 15.22 -0.02
CA SER A 5 -18.67 14.65 1.07
C SER A 5 -17.62 13.70 0.48
N ASN A 6 -16.34 14.02 0.65
CA ASN A 6 -15.21 13.18 0.27
C ASN A 6 -15.07 12.02 1.27
N SER A 7 -15.43 10.80 0.88
CA SER A 7 -15.23 9.59 1.67
C SER A 7 -14.10 8.75 1.06
N ILE A 8 -13.35 8.03 1.90
CA ILE A 8 -12.32 7.09 1.45
C ILE A 8 -12.96 5.71 1.29
N ASN A 9 -12.77 5.03 0.15
CA ASN A 9 -13.16 3.63 0.02
C ASN A 9 -11.97 2.76 0.41
N LEU A 10 -12.05 2.10 1.56
CA LEU A 10 -11.07 1.08 1.97
C LEU A 10 -11.26 -0.19 1.14
N ILE A 11 -10.21 -0.61 0.43
CA ILE A 11 -10.11 -1.95 -0.14
C ILE A 11 -9.52 -2.85 0.95
N ASP A 12 -10.27 -3.89 1.33
CA ASP A 12 -9.81 -4.92 2.25
C ASP A 12 -8.60 -5.63 1.63
N THR A 13 -7.41 -5.48 2.23
CA THR A 13 -6.13 -5.98 1.65
C THR A 13 -5.84 -7.43 2.00
N HIS A 14 -6.84 -8.16 2.52
CA HIS A 14 -6.75 -9.61 2.57
C HIS A 14 -6.94 -10.19 1.15
N ASN A 15 -5.79 -10.44 0.51
CA ASN A 15 -5.59 -11.41 -0.55
C ASN A 15 -5.93 -10.95 -1.98
N SER A 16 -4.95 -10.38 -2.72
CA SER A 16 -4.78 -10.54 -4.18
C SER A 16 -3.71 -9.60 -4.74
N PHE A 17 -2.42 -9.96 -4.63
CA PHE A 17 -1.39 -9.34 -5.46
C PHE A 17 -0.28 -10.34 -5.83
N PHE A 18 -0.66 -11.39 -6.57
CA PHE A 18 0.28 -12.26 -7.27
C PHE A 18 0.11 -12.05 -8.77
N GLY A 19 0.73 -11.00 -9.29
CA GLY A 19 0.82 -10.74 -10.72
C GLY A 19 1.87 -9.68 -10.98
N ILE A 20 3.11 -10.09 -11.29
CA ILE A 20 4.17 -9.20 -11.75
C ILE A 20 4.47 -9.57 -13.21
N PRO A 21 4.28 -8.66 -14.20
CA PRO A 21 4.81 -8.81 -15.56
C PRO A 21 6.13 -8.01 -15.72
N THR A 22 7.24 -8.68 -16.07
CA THR A 22 7.93 -8.79 -17.40
C THR A 22 8.86 -7.63 -17.81
N HIS A 23 10.15 -7.94 -17.96
CA HIS A 23 11.10 -7.61 -19.07
C HIS A 23 12.51 -8.12 -18.62
N SER A 24 13.43 -8.70 -19.40
CA SER A 24 13.55 -9.22 -20.77
C SER A 24 14.83 -10.09 -20.83
N GLU A 25 14.89 -11.06 -21.75
CA GLU A 25 16.06 -11.92 -22.10
C GLU A 25 16.35 -13.15 -21.22
N GLY A 26 15.47 -14.15 -21.36
CA GLY A 26 15.67 -15.52 -20.90
C GLY A 26 14.42 -16.32 -21.24
N ARG A 27 14.56 -17.60 -21.62
CA ARG A 27 13.41 -18.47 -21.91
C ARG A 27 12.32 -18.28 -20.85
N ILE A 28 11.12 -17.87 -21.25
CA ILE A 28 10.00 -17.67 -20.33
C ILE A 28 9.61 -19.04 -19.78
N ILE A 29 10.04 -19.32 -18.55
CA ILE A 29 9.51 -20.40 -17.75
C ILE A 29 8.15 -19.92 -17.26
N SER A 30 7.07 -20.66 -17.58
CA SER A 30 5.74 -20.29 -17.10
C SER A 30 5.74 -20.19 -15.56
N SER A 31 4.87 -19.38 -14.97
CA SER A 31 4.78 -19.25 -13.49
C SER A 31 4.57 -20.60 -12.80
N MET A 32 3.86 -21.54 -13.44
CA MET A 32 3.73 -22.92 -12.99
C MET A 32 5.04 -23.70 -13.06
N THR A 33 5.74 -23.64 -14.19
CA THR A 33 7.02 -24.34 -14.38
C THR A 33 8.12 -23.79 -13.46
N PHE A 34 8.10 -22.49 -13.16
CA PHE A 34 9.01 -21.89 -12.19
C PHE A 34 8.71 -22.38 -10.78
N GLY A 35 7.42 -22.47 -10.42
CA GLY A 35 6.98 -23.02 -9.14
C GLY A 35 7.43 -24.47 -8.94
N GLU A 36 7.23 -25.34 -9.93
CA GLU A 36 7.62 -26.76 -9.85
C GLU A 36 9.14 -26.95 -9.71
N GLN A 37 9.92 -26.21 -10.51
CA GLN A 37 11.39 -26.25 -10.44
C GLN A 37 11.90 -25.69 -9.10
N PHE A 38 11.32 -24.57 -8.64
CA PHE A 38 11.66 -23.99 -7.35
C PHE A 38 11.40 -24.97 -6.19
N LEU A 39 10.25 -25.64 -6.21
CA LEU A 39 9.88 -26.64 -5.20
C LEU A 39 10.82 -27.84 -5.21
N GLU A 40 11.25 -28.29 -6.39
CA GLU A 40 12.26 -29.35 -6.53
C GLU A 40 13.63 -28.92 -5.95
N GLU A 41 14.07 -27.69 -6.24
CA GLU A 41 15.34 -27.15 -5.74
C GLU A 41 15.41 -26.98 -4.22
N ILE A 42 14.27 -26.79 -3.54
CA ILE A 42 14.21 -26.71 -2.07
C ILE A 42 13.88 -28.05 -1.41
N GLY A 43 13.88 -29.15 -2.18
CA GLY A 43 13.59 -30.50 -1.67
C GLY A 43 12.12 -30.76 -1.32
N GLN A 44 11.20 -29.95 -1.86
CA GLN A 44 9.74 -30.01 -1.63
C GLN A 44 8.99 -30.48 -2.88
N LYS A 45 9.58 -31.42 -3.61
CA LYS A 45 9.02 -31.93 -4.88
C LYS A 45 7.64 -32.54 -4.65
N GLY A 46 6.66 -32.13 -5.46
CA GLY A 46 5.29 -32.65 -5.44
C GLY A 46 4.38 -32.06 -4.36
N VAL A 47 4.86 -31.08 -3.58
CA VAL A 47 3.99 -30.40 -2.61
C VAL A 47 3.14 -29.35 -3.30
N GLN A 48 1.83 -29.37 -3.01
CA GLN A 48 0.90 -28.33 -3.45
C GLN A 48 0.95 -27.15 -2.49
N ILE A 49 1.20 -25.96 -3.02
CA ILE A 49 1.13 -24.71 -2.24
C ILE A 49 -0.35 -24.38 -2.03
N THR A 50 -0.74 -24.28 -0.76
CA THR A 50 -2.07 -23.90 -0.30
C THR A 50 -1.92 -22.67 0.59
N GLU A 51 -3.03 -21.97 0.85
CA GLU A 51 -3.03 -20.81 1.75
C GLU A 51 -2.50 -21.15 3.15
N ALA A 52 -2.70 -22.38 3.61
CA ALA A 52 -2.24 -22.87 4.91
C ALA A 52 -0.72 -23.07 4.99
N ASN A 53 -0.04 -23.40 3.88
CA ASN A 53 1.40 -23.69 3.87
C ASN A 53 2.24 -22.62 3.13
N ALA A 54 1.61 -21.65 2.47
CA ALA A 54 2.30 -20.62 1.69
C ALA A 54 3.37 -19.85 2.48
N LYS A 55 3.11 -19.61 3.79
CA LYS A 55 4.07 -18.91 4.66
C LYS A 55 5.37 -19.69 4.87
N ASP A 56 5.28 -21.02 4.95
CA ASP A 56 6.45 -21.89 5.15
C ASP A 56 7.34 -21.86 3.92
N TYR A 57 6.75 -21.79 2.72
CA TYR A 57 7.48 -21.69 1.46
C TYR A 57 8.21 -20.37 1.28
N ILE A 58 7.59 -19.27 1.71
CA ILE A 58 8.26 -17.97 1.75
C ILE A 58 9.45 -18.03 2.71
N GLN A 59 9.29 -18.63 3.89
CA GLN A 59 10.39 -18.77 4.84
C GLN A 59 11.53 -19.64 4.30
N LEU A 60 11.21 -20.76 3.63
CA LEU A 60 12.20 -21.64 3.01
C LEU A 60 12.93 -20.96 1.84
N SER A 61 12.23 -20.17 1.03
CA SER A 61 12.84 -19.44 -0.09
C SER A 61 13.81 -18.35 0.38
N LEU A 62 13.42 -17.60 1.42
CA LEU A 62 14.21 -16.50 1.97
C LEU A 62 15.52 -16.99 2.62
N ARG A 63 15.50 -18.17 3.27
CA ARG A 63 16.69 -18.78 3.91
C ARG A 63 17.85 -19.06 2.95
N ARG A 64 17.61 -19.10 1.64
CA ARG A 64 18.67 -19.31 0.62
C ARG A 64 19.57 -18.09 0.44
N SER A 65 19.14 -16.91 0.89
CA SER A 65 19.92 -15.68 0.78
C SER A 65 19.76 -14.84 2.04
N SER A 66 20.87 -14.59 2.72
CA SER A 66 20.91 -13.62 3.82
C SER A 66 20.37 -12.26 3.38
N HIS A 67 20.68 -11.82 2.17
CA HIS A 67 20.16 -10.58 1.59
C HIS A 67 18.65 -10.62 1.39
N ALA A 68 18.08 -11.73 0.90
CA ALA A 68 16.64 -11.87 0.74
C ALA A 68 15.92 -11.90 2.10
N THR A 69 16.47 -12.63 3.08
CA THR A 69 15.97 -12.64 4.46
C THR A 69 15.99 -11.25 5.06
N THR A 70 17.13 -10.54 4.98
CA THR A 70 17.27 -9.17 5.47
C THR A 70 16.31 -8.21 4.76
N PHE A 71 16.19 -8.29 3.44
CA PHE A 71 15.24 -7.49 2.66
C PHE A 71 13.80 -7.76 3.10
N SER A 72 13.39 -9.02 3.24
CA SER A 72 12.05 -9.38 3.70
C SER A 72 11.76 -8.86 5.11
N LEU A 73 12.75 -8.90 6.02
CA LEU A 73 12.60 -8.31 7.35
C LEU A 73 12.42 -6.79 7.28
N PHE A 74 13.19 -6.09 6.45
CA PHE A 74 13.03 -4.65 6.25
C PHE A 74 11.68 -4.30 5.65
N VAL A 75 11.23 -5.04 4.63
CA VAL A 75 9.91 -4.84 4.03
C VAL A 75 8.83 -5.05 5.08
N CYS A 76 8.81 -6.19 5.76
CA CYS A 76 7.85 -6.45 6.83
C CYS A 76 7.88 -5.34 7.89
N ALA A 77 9.05 -4.95 8.41
CA ALA A 77 9.14 -3.89 9.39
C ALA A 77 8.63 -2.54 8.88
N SER A 78 8.86 -2.24 7.59
CA SER A 78 8.49 -0.96 6.98
C SER A 78 7.02 -0.89 6.58
N ILE A 79 6.38 -2.00 6.19
CA ILE A 79 5.01 -2.00 5.66
C ILE A 79 3.97 -2.63 6.60
N HIS A 80 4.37 -3.36 7.65
CA HIS A 80 3.44 -4.03 8.57
C HIS A 80 2.51 -3.06 9.31
N ARG A 81 2.86 -1.78 9.37
CA ARG A 81 2.02 -0.72 9.95
C ARG A 81 1.71 0.35 8.90
N ILE A 82 1.53 -0.05 7.65
CA ILE A 82 1.08 0.84 6.59
C ILE A 82 -0.14 0.20 5.92
N ARG A 83 -1.19 0.98 5.74
CA ARG A 83 -2.41 0.59 5.04
C ARG A 83 -2.39 1.19 3.64
N PHE A 84 -2.57 0.35 2.63
CA PHE A 84 -2.90 0.80 1.29
C PHE A 84 -4.35 1.26 1.25
N PHE A 85 -4.62 2.37 0.57
CA PHE A 85 -5.97 2.89 0.39
C PHE A 85 -6.14 3.54 -0.98
N THR A 86 -7.39 3.68 -1.38
CA THR A 86 -7.79 4.46 -2.56
C THR A 86 -8.74 5.57 -2.13
N THR A 87 -8.66 6.72 -2.79
CA THR A 87 -9.61 7.82 -2.61
C THR A 87 -10.78 7.67 -3.58
N GLU A 88 -11.92 8.30 -3.29
CA GLU A 88 -13.07 8.35 -4.21
C GLU A 88 -12.72 8.92 -5.59
N ASN A 89 -11.73 9.79 -5.66
CA ASN A 89 -11.27 10.39 -6.91
C ASN A 89 -10.26 9.51 -7.67
N GLY A 90 -10.08 8.25 -7.26
CA GLY A 90 -9.23 7.28 -7.95
C GLY A 90 -7.73 7.39 -7.65
N TYR A 91 -7.32 8.20 -6.66
CA TYR A 91 -5.92 8.24 -6.23
C TYR A 91 -5.60 7.06 -5.32
N MET A 92 -4.38 6.54 -5.44
CA MET A 92 -3.87 5.46 -4.60
C MET A 92 -2.85 6.00 -3.60
N GLY A 93 -2.87 5.47 -2.39
CA GLY A 93 -2.03 5.94 -1.29
C GLY A 93 -1.67 4.88 -0.28
N MET A 94 -0.76 5.27 0.61
CA MET A 94 -0.25 4.48 1.72
C MET A 94 -0.17 5.36 2.97
N GLY A 95 -0.68 4.90 4.09
CA GLY A 95 -0.67 5.67 5.34
C GLY A 95 -0.80 4.82 6.59
N MET A 96 -1.05 5.46 7.72
CA MET A 96 -1.13 4.79 9.03
C MET A 96 -2.27 3.75 9.09
N PRO A 97 -2.14 2.69 9.91
CA PRO A 97 -3.11 1.60 9.97
C PRO A 97 -4.45 2.04 10.58
N GLU A 98 -4.49 3.17 11.29
CA GLU A 98 -5.68 3.77 11.89
C GLU A 98 -6.58 4.50 10.86
N ILE A 99 -6.17 4.61 9.59
CA ILE A 99 -6.96 5.24 8.53
C ILE A 99 -8.24 4.45 8.28
N GLU A 100 -9.38 5.13 8.29
CA GLU A 100 -10.71 4.55 8.08
C GLU A 100 -11.42 5.16 6.87
N THR A 101 -12.43 4.45 6.36
CA THR A 101 -13.36 4.99 5.38
C THR A 101 -14.00 6.26 5.93
N GLY A 102 -13.91 7.35 5.18
CA GLY A 102 -14.43 8.68 5.58
C GLY A 102 -13.38 9.64 6.13
N ASP A 103 -12.15 9.16 6.37
CA ASP A 103 -11.01 10.05 6.60
C ASP A 103 -10.75 10.92 5.35
N GLN A 104 -10.09 12.05 5.54
CA GLN A 104 -9.84 13.01 4.47
C GLN A 104 -8.34 13.21 4.26
N VAL A 105 -7.96 13.32 2.99
CA VAL A 105 -6.62 13.74 2.60
C VAL A 105 -6.55 15.25 2.71
N LEU A 106 -5.60 15.73 3.52
CA LEU A 106 -5.36 17.14 3.78
C LEU A 106 -4.03 17.54 3.15
N LEU A 107 -4.10 18.47 2.20
CA LEU A 107 -2.93 19.23 1.78
C LEU A 107 -2.80 20.43 2.70
N VAL A 108 -1.67 20.51 3.40
CA VAL A 108 -1.43 21.56 4.40
C VAL A 108 -0.28 22.43 3.93
N ALA A 109 -0.51 23.75 3.89
CA ALA A 109 0.49 24.72 3.46
C ALA A 109 1.77 24.57 4.28
N GLY A 110 2.92 24.54 3.60
CA GLY A 110 4.23 24.41 4.25
C GLY A 110 4.61 22.99 4.67
N LEU A 111 3.74 21.98 4.49
CA LEU A 111 4.12 20.58 4.67
C LEU A 111 4.49 19.93 3.34
N PRO A 112 5.59 19.16 3.28
CA PRO A 112 6.06 18.54 2.05
C PRO A 112 5.31 17.25 1.68
N ARG A 113 4.23 16.92 2.40
CA ARG A 113 3.48 15.68 2.20
C ARG A 113 2.04 15.82 2.68
N PRO A 114 1.08 15.10 2.07
CA PRO A 114 -0.29 15.04 2.55
C PRO A 114 -0.39 14.45 3.96
N LEU A 115 -1.41 14.90 4.69
CA LEU A 115 -1.84 14.31 5.94
C LEU A 115 -3.20 13.64 5.77
N ILE A 116 -3.53 12.74 6.68
CA ILE A 116 -4.86 12.17 6.82
C ILE A 116 -5.48 12.72 8.10
N GLY A 117 -6.66 13.30 7.98
CA GLY A 117 -7.42 13.84 9.09
C GLY A 117 -8.83 13.28 9.11
N ARG A 118 -9.34 13.01 10.32
CA ARG A 118 -10.71 12.57 10.55
C ARG A 118 -11.53 13.74 11.07
N LYS A 119 -12.61 14.10 10.38
CA LYS A 119 -13.46 15.21 10.82
C LYS A 119 -14.29 14.81 12.05
N VAL A 120 -14.18 15.58 13.13
CA VAL A 120 -14.90 15.39 14.39
C VAL A 120 -15.56 16.72 14.77
N GLY A 121 -16.81 16.91 14.35
CA GLY A 121 -17.51 18.21 14.44
C GLY A 121 -16.82 19.26 13.57
N GLU A 122 -16.41 20.37 14.19
CA GLU A 122 -15.68 21.47 13.53
C GLU A 122 -14.14 21.32 13.59
N ARG A 123 -13.65 20.20 14.14
CA ARG A 123 -12.20 19.92 14.26
C ARG A 123 -11.80 18.70 13.46
N TYR A 124 -10.50 18.52 13.28
CA TYR A 124 -9.91 17.34 12.69
C TYR A 124 -9.06 16.61 13.72
N GLN A 125 -9.30 15.32 13.90
CA GLN A 125 -8.31 14.46 14.52
C GLN A 125 -7.23 14.14 13.49
N LEU A 126 -5.97 14.48 13.80
CA LEU A 126 -4.85 14.10 12.94
C LEU A 126 -4.59 12.59 13.08
N ILE A 127 -4.73 11.86 11.98
CA ILE A 127 -4.42 10.42 11.94
C ILE A 127 -2.93 10.23 11.65
N GLY A 128 -2.40 10.94 10.65
CA GLY A 128 -0.96 10.92 10.36
C GLY A 128 -0.61 11.28 8.91
N PRO A 129 0.68 11.21 8.54
CA PRO A 129 1.10 11.45 7.16
C PRO A 129 0.69 10.31 6.23
N ALA A 130 0.54 10.62 4.95
CA ALA A 130 0.33 9.63 3.91
C ALA A 130 1.16 9.92 2.66
N TYR A 131 1.53 8.85 1.97
CA TYR A 131 1.95 8.91 0.58
C TYR A 131 0.72 8.84 -0.31
N LEU A 132 0.60 9.74 -1.30
CA LEU A 132 -0.41 9.66 -2.36
C LEU A 132 0.23 9.85 -3.72
N HIS A 133 0.02 8.90 -4.61
CA HIS A 133 0.57 8.97 -5.94
C HIS A 133 -0.02 10.15 -6.74
N GLY A 134 0.83 11.02 -7.27
CA GLY A 134 0.46 12.19 -8.07
C GLY A 134 -0.10 13.38 -7.25
N ILE A 135 0.13 13.40 -5.93
CA ILE A 135 -0.31 14.47 -5.02
C ILE A 135 0.83 14.94 -4.08
N MET A 136 1.93 14.18 -3.96
CA MET A 136 3.01 14.45 -3.00
C MET A 136 3.67 15.81 -3.17
N ASP A 137 3.74 16.32 -4.41
CA ASP A 137 4.45 17.54 -4.75
C ASP A 137 3.49 18.74 -4.87
N GLY A 138 2.26 18.61 -4.35
CA GLY A 138 1.28 19.68 -4.32
C GLY A 138 0.54 19.86 -5.66
N GLU A 139 0.51 18.86 -6.53
CA GLU A 139 -0.16 18.89 -7.84
C GLU A 139 -1.67 19.15 -7.75
N LYS A 140 -2.24 19.02 -6.54
CA LYS A 140 -3.64 19.31 -6.22
C LYS A 140 -3.83 20.49 -5.29
N TRP A 141 -2.77 21.28 -5.07
CA TRP A 141 -2.91 22.57 -4.39
C TRP A 141 -3.75 23.51 -5.25
N PRO A 142 -4.77 24.19 -4.69
CA PRO A 142 -5.61 25.10 -5.47
C PRO A 142 -4.83 26.34 -5.90
N GLU A 143 -5.03 26.80 -7.14
CA GLU A 143 -4.50 28.09 -7.61
C GLU A 143 -5.17 29.28 -6.92
N ASP A 144 -6.46 29.12 -6.59
CA ASP A 144 -7.26 30.12 -5.90
C ASP A 144 -7.23 29.87 -4.38
N GLU A 145 -6.46 30.70 -3.68
CA GLU A 145 -6.30 30.60 -2.22
C GLU A 145 -7.61 30.81 -1.45
N SER A 146 -8.65 31.38 -2.06
CA SER A 146 -9.96 31.52 -1.40
C SER A 146 -10.66 30.17 -1.17
N GLN A 147 -10.18 29.10 -1.79
CA GLN A 147 -10.65 27.72 -1.58
C GLN A 147 -9.97 27.05 -0.39
N LEU A 148 -8.94 27.67 0.19
CA LEU A 148 -8.28 27.18 1.39
C LEU A 148 -9.18 27.38 2.60
N VAL A 149 -9.17 26.38 3.48
CA VAL A 149 -9.92 26.40 4.74
C VAL A 149 -8.95 26.27 5.90
N ASP A 150 -9.26 26.97 6.99
CA ASP A 150 -8.53 26.79 8.23
C ASP A 150 -8.85 25.42 8.83
N ILE A 151 -7.80 24.65 9.11
CA ILE A 151 -7.91 23.34 9.73
C ILE A 151 -7.55 23.50 11.20
N VAL A 152 -8.50 23.18 12.08
CA VAL A 152 -8.31 23.16 13.53
C VAL A 152 -8.22 21.73 14.00
N PHE A 153 -7.16 21.38 14.72
CA PHE A 153 -7.00 20.07 15.36
C PHE A 153 -7.54 20.04 16.79
#